data_AF-A0A512PQS4-F1
#
_entry.id   AF-A0A512PQS4-F1
#
_cell.length_a   1.000
_cell.length_b   1.000
_cell.length_c   1.000
_cell.angle_alpha   90.00
_cell.angle_beta   90.00
_cell.angle_gamma   90.00
#
_symmetry.space_group_name_H-M   'P 1'
#
loop_
_entity.id
_entity.type
_entity.pdbx_description
1 polymer ?
#
loop_
_entity_poly.entity_id
_entity_poly.type
_entity_poly.pdbx_seq_one_letter_code
_entity_poly.pdbx_strand_id
1 'polypeptide(L)'
;MTHTHAQVTVISPKGVNAYNHKNLTGKVANYKQGTVLKVKGIVKHNLTTRYILTNGKYVTANRKLVKMGRHAHVTKVRAKAAINRYQDVNLTKRNRHLKKGTTLKVHRYEYSQPTNLSQHGTLRYRVAGGYITGNAKYVKAIR
;
A
#
# COMPACT_ATOMS: atom_id res chain seq x y z
N MET A 1 -14.67 -16.11 25.62
CA MET A 1 -14.78 -16.10 24.14
C MET A 1 -13.92 -14.98 23.59
N THR A 2 -12.86 -15.27 22.84
CA THR A 2 -12.01 -14.22 22.23
C THR A 2 -12.71 -13.67 20.99
N HIS A 3 -13.28 -12.46 21.08
CA HIS A 3 -13.80 -11.78 19.89
C HIS A 3 -12.63 -11.44 18.94
N THR A 4 -12.63 -12.11 17.78
CA THR A 4 -11.64 -11.85 16.73
C THR A 4 -11.88 -10.45 16.18
N HIS A 5 -10.95 -9.54 16.44
CA HIS A 5 -11.05 -8.18 15.94
C HIS A 5 -10.80 -8.15 14.43
N ALA A 6 -11.55 -7.31 13.71
CA ALA A 6 -11.26 -7.05 12.31
C ALA A 6 -9.84 -6.47 12.15
N GLN A 7 -9.22 -6.73 11.01
CA GLN A 7 -7.88 -6.24 10.71
C GLN A 7 -7.92 -5.35 9.48
N VAL A 8 -7.03 -4.37 9.45
CA VAL A 8 -6.78 -3.55 8.27
C VAL A 8 -5.28 -3.41 8.06
N THR A 9 -4.81 -3.61 6.83
CA THR A 9 -3.40 -3.44 6.48
C THR A 9 -3.18 -2.08 5.82
N VAL A 10 -2.12 -1.38 6.23
CA VAL A 10 -1.68 -0.14 5.59
C VAL A 10 -1.06 -0.46 4.22
N ILE A 11 -1.61 0.12 3.16
CA ILE A 11 -1.13 -0.07 1.78
C ILE A 11 -0.52 1.20 1.17
N SER A 12 -0.65 2.34 1.84
CA SER A 12 -0.02 3.60 1.42
C SER A 12 1.52 3.51 1.53
N PRO A 13 2.28 3.88 0.47
CA PRO A 13 3.74 3.93 0.53
C PRO A 13 4.27 4.98 1.52
N LYS A 14 3.49 6.03 1.78
CA LYS A 14 3.80 7.07 2.78
C LYS A 14 3.31 6.70 4.19
N GLY A 15 2.75 5.50 4.34
CA GLY A 15 2.09 5.08 5.57
C GLY A 15 0.74 5.76 5.79
N VAL A 16 0.18 5.54 6.98
CA VAL A 16 -1.10 6.10 7.44
C VAL A 16 -0.93 6.67 8.84
N ASN A 17 -1.40 7.89 9.04
CA ASN A 17 -1.36 8.54 10.34
C ASN A 17 -2.49 8.02 11.25
N ALA A 18 -2.21 7.99 12.55
CA ALA A 18 -3.17 7.72 13.61
C ALA A 18 -3.44 9.01 14.41
N TYR A 19 -4.68 9.15 14.88
CA TYR A 19 -5.19 10.38 15.47
C TYR A 19 -5.98 10.12 16.75
N ASN A 20 -6.04 11.11 17.62
CA ASN A 20 -6.87 11.08 18.84
C ASN A 20 -8.35 11.28 18.53
N HIS A 21 -8.69 12.00 17.46
CA HIS A 21 -10.07 12.39 17.18
C HIS A 21 -10.58 11.87 15.82
N LYS A 22 -11.90 11.64 15.71
CA LYS A 22 -12.56 11.11 14.51
C LYS A 22 -12.44 12.01 13.26
N ASN A 23 -12.27 13.32 13.46
CA ASN A 23 -12.01 14.30 12.40
C ASN A 23 -10.54 14.31 11.94
N LEU A 24 -9.70 13.37 12.41
CA LEU A 24 -8.28 13.26 12.10
C LEU A 24 -7.44 14.45 12.57
N THR A 25 -7.73 14.99 13.74
CA THR A 25 -6.87 15.93 14.47
C THR A 25 -6.15 15.25 15.64
N GLY A 26 -5.10 15.89 16.17
CA GLY A 26 -4.28 15.30 17.23
C GLY A 26 -3.53 14.06 16.75
N LYS A 27 -2.67 14.22 15.73
CA LYS A 27 -1.84 13.14 15.20
C LYS A 27 -0.93 12.60 16.31
N VAL A 28 -0.89 11.27 16.46
CA VAL A 28 -0.08 10.59 17.50
C VAL A 28 0.95 9.61 16.93
N ALA A 29 0.73 9.07 15.73
CA ALA A 29 1.63 8.10 15.12
C ALA A 29 1.53 8.08 13.60
N ASN A 30 2.48 7.42 12.95
CA ASN A 30 2.45 7.06 11.53
C ASN A 30 2.82 5.57 11.35
N TYR A 31 1.87 4.79 10.85
CA TYR A 31 2.05 3.37 10.56
C TYR A 31 2.60 3.18 9.15
N LYS A 32 3.65 2.38 8.98
CA LYS A 32 4.31 2.15 7.69
C LYS A 32 3.51 1.22 6.79
N GLN A 33 3.85 1.19 5.50
CA GLN A 33 3.27 0.24 4.56
C GLN A 33 3.48 -1.20 5.06
N GLY A 34 2.45 -2.03 4.96
CA GLY A 34 2.46 -3.41 5.46
C GLY A 34 2.09 -3.57 6.93
N THR A 35 1.99 -2.49 7.72
CA THR A 35 1.52 -2.60 9.11
C THR A 35 0.07 -3.11 9.15
N VAL A 36 -0.17 -4.16 9.94
CA VAL A 36 -1.52 -4.68 10.22
C VAL A 36 -2.02 -4.06 11.50
N LEU A 37 -3.18 -3.40 11.42
CA LEU A 37 -3.83 -2.71 12.52
C LEU A 37 -5.08 -3.48 12.95
N LYS A 38 -5.27 -3.62 14.26
CA LYS A 38 -6.47 -4.22 14.85
C LYS A 38 -7.55 -3.16 14.98
N VAL A 39 -8.72 -3.46 14.45
CA VAL A 39 -9.89 -2.57 14.39
C VAL A 39 -10.96 -3.09 15.34
N LYS A 40 -11.46 -2.21 16.21
CA LYS A 40 -12.60 -2.50 17.09
C LYS A 40 -13.93 -1.97 16.56
N GLY A 41 -13.89 -1.02 15.62
CA GLY A 41 -15.11 -0.44 15.06
C GLY A 41 -14.85 0.49 13.89
N ILE A 42 -15.94 0.98 13.30
CA ILE A 42 -15.95 1.89 12.16
C ILE A 42 -16.85 3.07 12.52
N VAL A 43 -16.42 4.30 12.20
CA VAL A 43 -17.24 5.50 12.42
C VAL A 43 -17.28 6.36 11.16
N LYS A 44 -18.45 6.94 10.88
CA LYS A 44 -18.64 7.93 9.81
C LYS A 44 -18.33 9.33 10.32
N HIS A 45 -17.71 10.14 9.47
CA HIS A 45 -17.49 11.56 9.68
C HIS A 45 -17.73 12.28 8.35
N ASN A 46 -18.88 12.95 8.22
CA ASN A 46 -19.38 13.54 6.99
C ASN A 46 -19.39 12.50 5.84
N LEU A 47 -18.77 12.81 4.71
CA LEU A 47 -18.67 11.91 3.54
C LEU A 47 -17.58 10.84 3.68
N THR A 48 -16.93 10.72 4.84
CA THR A 48 -15.77 9.85 5.02
C THR A 48 -15.94 8.88 6.17
N THR A 49 -15.16 7.81 6.15
CA THR A 49 -15.18 6.75 7.16
C THR A 49 -13.81 6.62 7.82
N ARG A 50 -13.80 6.30 9.11
CA ARG A 50 -12.60 6.03 9.93
C ARG A 50 -12.69 4.64 10.56
N TYR A 51 -11.53 3.99 10.70
CA TYR A 51 -11.41 2.84 11.58
C TYR A 51 -11.04 3.30 12.98
N ILE A 52 -11.71 2.73 13.98
CA ILE A 52 -11.35 2.84 15.39
C ILE A 52 -10.44 1.66 15.71
N LEU A 53 -9.20 1.96 16.06
CA LEU A 53 -8.23 0.96 16.48
C LEU A 53 -8.54 0.47 17.90
N THR A 54 -8.05 -0.72 18.26
CA THR A 54 -8.27 -1.31 19.60
C THR A 54 -7.76 -0.39 20.72
N ASN A 55 -6.70 0.39 20.47
CA ASN A 55 -6.17 1.40 21.39
C ASN A 55 -6.96 2.74 21.41
N GLY A 56 -8.14 2.78 20.78
CA GLY A 56 -9.02 3.95 20.73
C GLY A 56 -8.61 5.04 19.73
N LYS A 57 -7.51 4.89 18.99
CA LYS A 57 -7.08 5.86 17.97
C LYS A 57 -7.86 5.68 16.67
N TYR A 58 -7.87 6.75 15.86
CA TYR A 58 -8.56 6.79 14.58
C TYR A 58 -7.57 6.76 13.42
N VAL A 59 -7.87 5.97 12.39
CA VAL A 59 -7.16 5.98 11.09
C VAL A 59 -8.16 6.12 9.95
N THR A 60 -7.72 6.65 8.81
CA THR A 60 -8.56 6.74 7.61
C THR A 60 -9.01 5.36 7.14
N ALA A 61 -10.26 5.25 6.67
CA ALA A 61 -10.76 4.05 5.98
C ALA A 61 -10.68 4.17 4.44
N ASN A 62 -9.92 5.13 3.90
CA ASN A 62 -9.74 5.24 2.45
C ASN A 62 -9.06 3.98 1.88
N ARG A 63 -9.77 3.27 1.01
CA ARG A 63 -9.36 1.98 0.41
C ARG A 63 -8.11 2.04 -0.47
N LYS A 64 -7.56 3.22 -0.74
CA LYS A 64 -6.25 3.41 -1.38
C LYS A 64 -5.09 3.50 -0.41
N LEU A 65 -5.38 3.83 0.84
CA LEU A 65 -4.38 4.00 1.90
C LEU A 65 -4.34 2.77 2.81
N VAL A 66 -5.47 2.08 2.94
CA VAL A 66 -5.62 0.87 3.75
C VAL A 66 -6.43 -0.20 3.01
N LYS A 67 -6.26 -1.47 3.37
CA LYS A 67 -6.99 -2.62 2.83
C LYS A 67 -7.51 -3.50 3.95
N MET A 68 -8.79 -3.87 3.90
CA MET A 68 -9.38 -4.78 4.88
C MET A 68 -8.69 -6.14 4.87
N GLY A 69 -8.56 -6.72 6.06
CA GLY A 69 -7.85 -7.96 6.31
C GLY A 69 -6.33 -7.82 6.26
N ARG A 70 -5.66 -8.97 6.36
CA ARG A 70 -4.21 -9.07 6.20
C ARG A 70 -3.84 -9.01 4.73
N HIS A 71 -2.97 -8.08 4.36
CA HIS A 71 -2.41 -7.98 3.02
C HIS A 71 -0.93 -8.34 3.05
N ALA A 72 -0.54 -9.35 2.28
CA ALA A 72 0.85 -9.79 2.24
C ALA A 72 1.74 -8.68 1.65
N HIS A 73 2.83 -8.37 2.34
CA HIS A 73 3.85 -7.45 1.86
C HIS A 73 4.75 -8.17 0.86
N VAL A 74 4.91 -7.60 -0.34
CA VAL A 74 5.77 -8.16 -1.38
C VAL A 74 7.20 -7.63 -1.20
N THR A 75 8.15 -8.53 -0.94
CA THR A 75 9.56 -8.18 -0.68
C THR A 75 10.46 -8.46 -1.88
N LYS A 76 10.07 -9.40 -2.76
CA LYS A 76 10.78 -9.75 -3.99
C LYS A 76 9.80 -10.02 -5.12
N VAL A 77 10.23 -9.75 -6.35
CA VAL A 77 9.49 -10.09 -7.56
C VAL A 77 10.43 -10.67 -8.61
N ARG A 78 9.94 -11.64 -9.38
CA ARG A 78 10.62 -12.20 -10.55
C ARG A 78 9.89 -11.83 -11.82
N ALA A 79 10.64 -11.38 -12.82
CA ALA A 79 10.11 -11.07 -14.14
C ALA A 79 9.72 -12.35 -14.89
N LYS A 80 8.47 -12.46 -15.33
CA LYS A 80 7.95 -13.60 -16.12
C LYS A 80 8.25 -13.45 -17.61
N ALA A 81 8.54 -12.23 -18.06
CA ALA A 81 8.95 -11.88 -19.41
C ALA A 81 10.05 -10.80 -19.35
N ALA A 82 10.58 -10.38 -20.50
CA ALA A 82 11.40 -9.18 -20.55
C ALA A 82 10.57 -7.95 -20.17
N ILE A 83 11.07 -7.10 -19.28
CA ILE A 83 10.37 -5.92 -18.77
C ILE A 83 11.32 -4.71 -18.72
N ASN A 84 10.75 -3.52 -18.59
CA ASN A 84 11.51 -2.29 -18.42
C ASN A 84 11.46 -1.78 -16.98
N ARG A 85 12.53 -1.09 -16.57
CA ARG A 85 12.60 -0.25 -15.37
C ARG A 85 12.54 1.21 -15.77
N TYR A 86 11.88 2.00 -14.91
CA TYR A 86 11.54 3.40 -15.15
C TYR A 86 11.97 4.27 -13.98
N GLN A 87 12.22 5.56 -14.21
CA GLN A 87 12.58 6.49 -13.14
C GLN A 87 11.37 6.87 -12.27
N ASP A 88 10.19 6.95 -12.89
CA ASP A 88 8.95 7.41 -12.28
C ASP A 88 7.92 6.27 -12.12
N VAL A 89 6.95 6.49 -11.22
CA VAL A 89 5.89 5.51 -10.91
C VAL A 89 4.88 5.31 -12.04
N ASN A 90 4.71 6.31 -12.90
CA ASN A 90 3.78 6.22 -14.04
C ASN A 90 4.39 5.46 -15.23
N LEU A 91 5.66 5.07 -15.12
CA LEU A 91 6.41 4.31 -16.12
C LEU A 91 6.57 5.09 -17.45
N THR A 92 6.83 6.40 -17.37
CA THR A 92 7.02 7.23 -18.58
C THR A 92 8.49 7.35 -18.98
N LYS A 93 9.42 7.35 -18.02
CA LYS A 93 10.87 7.52 -18.27
C LYS A 93 11.63 6.20 -18.14
N ARG A 94 11.72 5.43 -19.22
CA ARG A 94 12.48 4.17 -19.28
C ARG A 94 13.96 4.43 -19.01
N ASN A 95 14.57 3.68 -18.08
CA ASN A 95 15.99 3.79 -17.76
C ASN A 95 16.78 2.48 -17.87
N ARG A 96 16.12 1.31 -17.92
CA ARG A 96 16.82 0.02 -18.08
C ARG A 96 15.89 -1.04 -18.65
N HIS A 97 16.43 -1.92 -19.49
CA HIS A 97 15.78 -3.14 -19.93
C HIS A 97 16.21 -4.34 -19.06
N LEU A 98 15.27 -5.23 -18.72
CA LEU A 98 15.49 -6.38 -17.84
C LEU A 98 15.05 -7.67 -18.53
N LYS A 99 15.91 -8.69 -18.50
CA LYS A 99 15.63 -10.00 -19.09
C LYS A 99 14.59 -10.78 -18.26
N LYS A 100 13.88 -11.71 -18.91
CA LYS A 100 13.03 -12.70 -18.23
C LYS A 100 13.82 -13.41 -17.14
N GLY A 101 13.18 -13.71 -16.01
CA GLY A 101 13.81 -14.39 -14.87
C GLY A 101 14.56 -13.48 -13.90
N THR A 102 14.80 -12.21 -14.26
CA THR A 102 15.41 -11.23 -13.35
C THR A 102 14.60 -11.14 -12.05
N THR A 103 15.27 -11.33 -10.91
CA THR A 103 14.68 -11.16 -9.58
C THR A 103 15.12 -9.84 -8.97
N LEU A 104 14.16 -9.10 -8.42
CA LEU A 104 14.38 -7.76 -7.86
C LEU A 104 13.83 -7.70 -6.44
N LYS A 105 14.61 -7.07 -5.55
CA LYS A 105 14.13 -6.67 -4.22
C LYS A 105 13.15 -5.51 -4.37
N VAL A 106 11.99 -5.65 -3.76
CA VAL A 106 10.96 -4.62 -3.68
C VAL A 106 11.15 -3.85 -2.38
N HIS A 107 11.30 -2.54 -2.48
CA HIS A 107 11.42 -1.66 -1.31
C HIS A 107 10.05 -1.23 -0.78
N ARG A 108 9.10 -1.01 -1.69
CA ARG A 108 7.70 -0.67 -1.42
C ARG A 108 6.87 -0.87 -2.68
N TYR A 109 5.56 -0.89 -2.53
CA TYR A 109 4.63 -0.85 -3.67
C TYR A 109 3.88 0.47 -3.72
N GLU A 110 3.53 0.91 -4.93
CA GLU A 110 2.85 2.17 -5.20
C GLU A 110 1.84 1.95 -6.33
N TYR A 111 0.94 2.90 -6.54
CA TYR A 111 -0.04 2.85 -7.63
C TYR A 111 0.20 4.03 -8.57
N SER A 112 -0.09 3.84 -9.86
CA SER A 112 -0.09 4.95 -10.81
C SER A 112 -1.00 6.08 -10.34
N GLN A 113 -0.68 7.33 -10.71
CA GLN A 113 -1.39 8.52 -10.24
C GLN A 113 -1.49 8.59 -8.70
N PRO A 114 -0.35 8.57 -7.98
CA PRO A 114 -0.31 8.43 -6.51
C PRO A 114 -0.98 9.59 -5.76
N THR A 115 -1.22 10.73 -6.42
CA THR A 115 -1.89 11.91 -5.85
C THR A 115 -3.41 11.84 -5.95
N ASN A 116 -3.96 11.03 -6.87
CA ASN A 116 -5.40 10.86 -6.98
C ASN A 116 -5.86 9.93 -5.86
N LEU A 117 -6.74 10.40 -4.98
CA LEU A 117 -7.30 9.62 -3.86
C LEU A 117 -8.71 9.05 -4.14
N SER A 118 -9.25 9.27 -5.35
CA SER A 118 -10.55 8.77 -5.81
C SER A 118 -10.50 7.54 -6.76
N GLN A 119 -9.65 7.51 -7.78
CA GLN A 119 -9.53 6.39 -8.76
C GLN A 119 -8.38 5.38 -8.52
N HIS A 120 -8.64 4.07 -8.54
CA HIS A 120 -7.57 3.07 -8.30
C HIS A 120 -6.54 3.03 -9.44
N GLY A 121 -5.28 3.31 -9.11
CA GLY A 121 -4.16 3.19 -10.04
C GLY A 121 -3.72 1.74 -10.24
N THR A 122 -2.81 1.52 -11.19
CA THR A 122 -2.20 0.21 -11.44
C THR A 122 -0.99 0.02 -10.52
N LEU A 123 -0.83 -1.19 -9.96
CA LEU A 123 0.28 -1.54 -9.06
C LEU A 123 1.64 -1.38 -9.73
N ARG A 124 2.60 -0.85 -8.96
CA ARG A 124 4.00 -0.61 -9.32
C ARG A 124 4.88 -1.04 -8.16
N TYR A 125 6.04 -1.60 -8.46
CA TYR A 125 7.03 -1.92 -7.44
C TYR A 125 8.20 -0.95 -7.53
N ARG A 126 8.56 -0.35 -6.39
CA ARG A 126 9.82 0.39 -6.25
C ARG A 126 10.93 -0.62 -6.02
N VAL A 127 11.95 -0.56 -6.87
CA VAL A 127 13.15 -1.40 -6.81
C VAL A 127 14.39 -0.51 -6.81
N ALA A 128 15.57 -1.10 -6.68
CA ALA A 128 16.82 -0.36 -6.85
C ALA A 128 16.88 0.28 -8.26
N GLY A 129 17.14 1.59 -8.29
CA GLY A 129 17.24 2.37 -9.53
C GLY A 129 15.91 2.71 -10.23
N GLY A 130 14.74 2.48 -9.60
CA GLY A 130 13.48 2.98 -10.16
C GLY A 130 12.25 2.14 -9.86
N TYR A 131 11.33 2.11 -10.81
CA TYR A 131 10.04 1.43 -10.75
C TYR A 131 9.92 0.39 -11.86
N ILE A 132 9.18 -0.68 -11.58
CA ILE A 132 8.75 -1.67 -12.56
C ILE A 132 7.24 -1.92 -12.46
N THR A 133 6.67 -2.52 -13.50
CA THR A 133 5.26 -2.94 -13.49
C THR A 133 4.99 -3.93 -12.36
N GLY A 134 3.85 -3.74 -11.68
CA GLY A 134 3.32 -4.70 -10.71
C GLY A 134 2.27 -5.64 -11.29
N ASN A 135 1.99 -5.57 -12.60
CA ASN A 135 0.99 -6.41 -13.24
C ASN A 135 1.40 -7.89 -13.19
N ALA A 136 0.53 -8.72 -12.64
CA ALA A 136 0.76 -10.16 -12.44
C ALA A 136 1.00 -10.92 -13.76
N LYS A 137 0.64 -10.38 -14.93
CA LYS A 137 0.99 -10.93 -16.26
C LYS A 137 2.51 -10.88 -16.52
N TYR A 138 3.21 -9.87 -16.03
CA TYR A 138 4.64 -9.65 -16.32
C TYR A 138 5.58 -9.97 -15.17
N VAL A 139 5.07 -9.95 -13.93
CA VAL A 139 5.88 -10.23 -12.73
C VAL A 139 5.17 -11.19 -11.79
N LYS A 140 5.94 -12.00 -11.06
CA LYS A 140 5.47 -12.87 -9.98
C LYS A 140 6.08 -12.41 -8.66
N ALA A 141 5.24 -12.13 -7.66
CA ALA A 141 5.71 -11.90 -6.31
C ALA A 141 6.31 -13.20 -5.74
N ILE A 142 7.49 -13.09 -5.15
CA ILE A 142 8.14 -14.16 -4.41
C ILE A 142 8.06 -13.77 -2.94
N ARG A 143 7.51 -14.67 -2.13
CA ARG A 143 7.48 -14.54 -0.67
C ARG A 143 8.69 -15.24 -0.09
#